data_AF-A0A2E6ZIP7-F1
#
_entry.id   AF-A0A2E6ZIP7-F1
#
_cell.length_a   1.000
_cell.length_b   1.000
_cell.length_c   1.000
_cell.angle_alpha   90.00
_cell.angle_beta   90.00
_cell.angle_gamma   90.00
#
_symmetry.space_group_name_H-M   'P 1'
#
loop_
_entity.id
_entity.type
_entity.pdbx_description
1 polymer ?
#
loop_
_entity_poly.entity_id
_entity_poly.type
_entity_poly.pdbx_seq_one_letter_code
_entity_poly.pdbx_strand_id
1 'polypeptide(L)'
;MYILENVKDGSIFGAKTYSIKSQFASESSAKAAMTRYAKQFTDNPYGRIVFNRDDYKVSLMLDYVEPQVTQTKRMPGTGETVTYTIGINSVGTCVDPSTETYWSM
;
A
#
# COMPACT_ATOMS: atom_id res chain seq x y z
N MET A 1 -9.26 -8.61 12.90
CA MET A 1 -7.98 -7.92 12.61
C MET A 1 -8.30 -6.51 12.13
N TYR A 2 -7.42 -5.56 12.44
CA TYR A 2 -7.55 -4.14 12.11
C TYR A 2 -6.39 -3.71 11.22
N ILE A 3 -6.63 -2.75 10.35
CA ILE A 3 -5.65 -2.22 9.40
C ILE A 3 -5.63 -0.70 9.46
N LEU A 4 -4.57 -0.12 8.88
CA LEU A 4 -4.46 1.31 8.62
C LEU A 4 -4.74 1.53 7.13
N GLU A 5 -5.92 2.04 6.84
CA GLU A 5 -6.39 2.31 5.48
C GLU A 5 -6.19 3.79 5.16
N ASN A 6 -5.56 4.06 4.02
CA ASN A 6 -5.42 5.41 3.51
C ASN A 6 -6.79 5.95 3.08
N VAL A 7 -7.18 7.11 3.57
CA VAL A 7 -8.51 7.70 3.31
C VAL A 7 -8.66 8.17 1.86
N LYS A 8 -7.57 8.52 1.18
CA LYS A 8 -7.58 9.03 -0.21
C LYS A 8 -7.72 7.89 -1.22
N ASP A 9 -6.87 6.88 -1.07
CA ASP A 9 -6.71 5.83 -2.10
C ASP A 9 -7.23 4.46 -1.65
N GLY A 10 -7.56 4.29 -0.38
CA GLY A 10 -7.99 3.01 0.20
C GLY A 10 -6.87 1.96 0.28
N SER A 11 -5.60 2.36 0.14
CA SER A 11 -4.45 1.44 0.27
C SER A 11 -4.14 1.12 1.73
N ILE A 12 -3.62 -0.08 1.99
CA ILE A 12 -3.21 -0.50 3.34
C ILE A 12 -1.77 -0.06 3.60
N PHE A 13 -1.53 0.66 4.68
CA PHE A 13 -0.18 1.04 5.08
C PHE A 13 0.68 -0.20 5.39
N GLY A 14 1.85 -0.27 4.76
CA GLY A 14 2.79 -1.39 4.95
C GLY A 14 2.43 -2.68 4.21
N ALA A 15 1.36 -2.73 3.41
CA ALA A 15 1.00 -3.95 2.67
C ALA A 15 2.11 -4.45 1.72
N LYS A 16 2.92 -3.53 1.19
CA LYS A 16 4.02 -3.81 0.24
C LYS A 16 5.35 -4.05 0.93
N THR A 17 5.40 -4.11 2.27
CA THR A 17 6.66 -4.06 3.02
C THR A 17 6.68 -5.11 4.12
N TYR A 18 7.67 -6.00 4.07
CA TYR A 18 7.86 -7.04 5.09
C TYR A 18 8.32 -6.50 6.46
N SER A 19 8.88 -5.29 6.50
CA SER A 19 9.37 -4.67 7.74
C SER A 19 8.31 -3.88 8.50
N ILE A 20 7.15 -3.59 7.88
CA ILE A 20 6.07 -2.81 8.50
C ILE A 20 4.87 -3.72 8.67
N LYS A 21 4.37 -3.80 9.91
CA LYS A 21 3.19 -4.59 10.22
C LYS A 21 1.94 -3.85 9.73
N SER A 22 1.20 -4.48 8.82
CA SER A 22 -0.03 -3.93 8.24
C SER A 22 -1.31 -4.34 8.98
N GLN A 23 -1.26 -5.43 9.76
CA GLN A 23 -2.43 -6.01 10.43
C GLN A 23 -2.26 -6.08 11.95
N PHE A 24 -3.29 -5.68 12.68
CA PHE A 24 -3.31 -5.57 14.13
C PHE A 24 -4.44 -6.40 14.75
N ALA A 25 -4.24 -6.91 15.96
CA ALA A 25 -5.21 -7.79 16.62
C ALA A 25 -6.43 -7.01 17.14
N SER A 26 -6.21 -5.76 17.59
CA SER A 26 -7.24 -4.92 18.21
C SER A 26 -7.23 -3.48 17.64
N GLU A 27 -8.34 -2.76 17.77
CA GLU A 27 -8.43 -1.37 17.37
C GLU A 27 -7.44 -0.49 18.15
N SER A 28 -7.27 -0.75 19.44
CA SER A 28 -6.32 -0.06 20.31
C SER A 28 -4.86 -0.24 19.85
N SER A 29 -4.51 -1.45 19.41
CA SER A 29 -3.17 -1.72 18.89
C SER A 29 -2.94 -1.05 17.53
N ALA A 30 -3.96 -0.97 16.67
CA ALA A 30 -3.90 -0.21 15.42
C ALA A 30 -3.73 1.29 15.67
N LYS A 31 -4.50 1.89 16.60
CA LYS A 31 -4.37 3.31 16.99
C LYS A 31 -2.98 3.62 17.59
N ALA A 32 -2.45 2.69 18.40
CA ALA A 32 -1.10 2.81 18.96
C ALA A 32 0.00 2.63 17.90
N ALA A 33 -0.24 1.83 16.86
CA ALA A 33 0.67 1.70 15.74
C ALA A 33 0.67 2.95 14.86
N MET A 34 -0.51 3.50 14.57
CA MET A 34 -0.67 4.77 13.84
C MET A 34 0.12 5.91 14.49
N THR A 35 0.05 6.04 15.82
CA THR A 35 0.84 7.06 16.55
C THR A 35 2.34 6.78 16.56
N ARG A 36 2.77 5.51 16.51
CA ARG A 36 4.19 5.14 16.38
C ARG A 36 4.71 5.43 14.97
N TYR A 37 3.96 5.07 13.95
CA TYR A 37 4.30 5.32 12.54
C TYR A 37 4.35 6.80 12.22
N ALA A 38 3.40 7.59 12.76
CA ALA A 38 3.42 9.04 12.68
C ALA A 38 4.53 9.70 13.51
N LYS A 39 5.39 8.98 14.20
CA LYS A 39 6.65 9.50 14.77
C LYS A 39 7.87 9.04 13.99
N GLN A 40 7.81 7.84 13.44
CA GLN A 40 8.92 7.20 12.77
C GLN A 40 9.05 7.62 11.29
N PHE A 41 7.94 7.93 10.63
CA PHE A 41 7.85 8.13 9.18
C PHE A 41 7.29 9.51 8.79
N THR A 42 7.23 10.47 9.72
CA THR A 42 6.44 11.70 9.57
C THR A 42 7.05 12.77 8.70
N ASP A 43 8.35 12.74 8.43
CA ASP A 43 8.95 13.62 7.42
C ASP A 43 10.38 13.18 7.15
N ASN A 44 10.69 12.92 5.89
CA ASN A 44 12.08 12.86 5.45
C ASN A 44 12.15 13.33 3.99
N PRO A 45 12.85 14.43 3.70
CA PRO A 45 13.04 14.93 2.32
C PRO A 45 13.74 13.93 1.41
N TYR A 46 14.36 12.89 1.97
CA TYR A 46 15.02 11.79 1.28
C TYR A 46 14.44 10.40 1.62
N GLY A 47 13.32 10.31 2.36
CA GLY A 47 12.85 9.05 2.95
C GLY A 47 11.79 8.33 2.13
N ARG A 48 12.03 7.04 1.91
CA ARG A 48 11.18 6.11 1.13
C ARG A 48 9.73 5.94 1.63
N ILE A 49 9.40 6.34 2.86
CA ILE A 49 8.09 6.07 3.48
C ILE A 49 7.66 7.30 4.28
N VAL A 50 6.59 7.94 3.81
CA VAL A 50 5.95 9.09 4.46
C VAL A 50 4.61 8.63 5.04
N PHE A 51 4.39 8.89 6.33
CA PHE A 51 3.13 8.59 7.02
C PHE A 51 2.61 9.83 7.73
N ASN A 52 1.53 10.40 7.19
CA ASN A 52 0.78 11.43 7.87
C ASN A 52 -0.44 10.82 8.54
N ARG A 53 -0.58 11.01 9.86
CA ARG A 53 -1.66 10.42 10.65
C ARG A 53 -3.05 10.75 10.11
N ASP A 54 -3.25 11.97 9.63
CA ASP A 54 -4.57 12.45 9.18
C ASP A 54 -5.03 11.81 7.86
N ASP A 55 -4.10 11.23 7.10
CA ASP A 55 -4.39 10.54 5.85
C ASP A 55 -4.83 9.08 6.06
N TYR A 56 -4.81 8.55 7.30
CA TYR A 56 -5.14 7.15 7.58
C TYR A 56 -6.25 7.00 8.62
N LYS A 57 -7.15 6.05 8.38
CA LYS A 57 -8.17 5.60 9.33
C LYS A 57 -7.89 4.16 9.77
N VAL A 58 -8.38 3.81 10.96
CA VAL A 58 -8.40 2.41 11.42
C VAL A 58 -9.66 1.77 10.91
N SER A 59 -9.54 0.69 10.14
CA SER A 59 -10.68 -0.10 9.66
C SER A 59 -10.54 -1.57 10.05
N LEU A 60 -11.67 -2.26 10.13
CA LEU A 60 -11.72 -3.71 10.27
C LEU A 60 -11.33 -4.35 8.95
N MET A 61 -10.41 -5.32 9.00
CA MET A 61 -9.96 -6.05 7.81
C MET A 61 -11.11 -6.77 7.09
N LEU A 62 -12.14 -7.18 7.83
CA LEU A 62 -13.30 -7.88 7.27
C LEU A 62 -14.21 -6.95 6.45
N ASP A 63 -14.25 -5.67 6.79
CA ASP A 63 -15.04 -4.66 6.09
C ASP A 63 -14.25 -4.00 4.96
N TYR A 64 -12.96 -4.33 4.83
CA TYR A 64 -12.08 -3.76 3.83
C TYR A 64 -12.29 -4.45 2.48
N VAL A 65 -12.72 -3.65 1.49
CA VAL A 65 -12.76 -4.06 0.09
C VAL A 65 -11.60 -3.39 -0.62
N GLU A 66 -10.68 -4.20 -1.16
CA GLU A 66 -9.49 -3.67 -1.84
C GLU A 66 -9.88 -2.88 -3.10
N PRO A 67 -9.53 -1.59 -3.20
CA PRO A 67 -9.75 -0.80 -4.39
C PRO A 67 -8.97 -1.37 -5.59
N GLN A 68 -9.63 -1.42 -6.74
CA GLN A 68 -9.01 -1.77 -8.01
C GLN A 68 -8.55 -0.49 -8.72
N VAL A 69 -7.38 -0.54 -9.33
CA VAL A 69 -6.80 0.57 -10.09
C VAL A 69 -6.56 0.10 -11.52
N THR A 70 -7.05 0.86 -12.49
CA THR A 70 -6.73 0.68 -13.90
C THR A 70 -5.56 1.59 -14.26
N GLN A 71 -4.47 1.02 -14.78
CA GLN A 71 -3.31 1.78 -15.23
C GLN A 71 -3.00 1.46 -16.68
N THR A 72 -2.55 2.49 -17.40
CA THR A 72 -2.01 2.37 -18.75
C THR A 72 -0.53 2.68 -18.69
N LYS A 73 0.31 1.68 -18.97
CA LYS A 73 1.77 1.83 -18.93
C LYS A 73 2.43 1.06 -20.06
N ARG A 74 3.64 1.52 -20.41
CA ARG A 74 4.53 0.79 -21.32
C ARG A 74 5.17 -0.35 -20.55
N MET A 75 4.93 -1.58 -21.01
CA MET A 75 5.46 -2.78 -20.38
C MET A 75 6.97 -2.90 -20.65
N PRO A 76 7.79 -3.18 -19.62
CA PRO A 76 9.22 -3.35 -19.83
C PRO A 76 9.58 -4.61 -20.62
N GLY A 77 8.78 -5.69 -20.54
CA GLY A 77 9.04 -6.94 -21.26
C GLY A 77 8.74 -6.87 -22.77
N THR A 78 7.55 -6.39 -23.15
CA THR A 78 7.11 -6.31 -24.55
C THR A 78 7.35 -4.96 -25.21
N GLY A 79 7.55 -3.89 -24.43
CA GLY A 79 7.70 -2.53 -24.95
C GLY A 79 6.40 -1.88 -25.46
N GLU A 80 5.28 -2.60 -25.41
CA GLU A 80 3.96 -2.12 -25.81
C GLU A 80 3.23 -1.41 -24.67
N THR A 81 2.31 -0.51 -25.00
CA THR A 81 1.44 0.15 -24.02
C THR A 81 0.19 -0.67 -23.80
N VAL A 82 0.01 -1.17 -22.58
CA VAL A 82 -1.12 -2.03 -22.21
C VAL A 82 -1.89 -1.40 -21.06
N THR A 83 -3.21 -1.53 -21.11
CA THR A 83 -4.12 -1.11 -20.04
C THR A 83 -4.56 -2.34 -19.27
N TYR A 84 -4.35 -2.33 -17.95
CA TYR A 84 -4.68 -3.46 -17.08
C TYR A 84 -5.25 -2.97 -15.74
N THR A 85 -5.96 -3.86 -15.06
CA THR A 85 -6.58 -3.58 -13.75
C THR A 85 -5.93 -4.46 -12.69
N ILE A 86 -5.54 -3.86 -11.57
CA ILE A 86 -4.87 -4.55 -10.46
C ILE A 86 -5.30 -3.94 -9.12
N GLY A 87 -5.28 -4.74 -8.05
CA GLY A 87 -5.52 -4.24 -6.69
C GLY A 87 -4.48 -3.20 -6.27
N ILE A 88 -4.91 -2.15 -5.58
CA ILE A 88 -4.02 -1.03 -5.23
C ILE A 88 -2.83 -1.45 -4.35
N ASN A 89 -3.01 -2.49 -3.53
CA ASN A 89 -1.94 -3.02 -2.70
C ASN A 89 -0.95 -3.89 -3.50
N SER A 90 -1.34 -4.33 -4.69
CA SER A 90 -0.49 -5.12 -5.60
C SER A 90 0.26 -4.26 -6.64
N VAL A 91 -0.13 -3.00 -6.86
CA VAL A 91 0.60 -2.05 -7.73
C VAL A 91 2.07 -1.92 -7.28
N GLY A 92 3.02 -2.08 -8.20
CA GLY A 92 4.45 -1.96 -7.95
C GLY A 92 5.10 -3.16 -7.27
N THR A 93 4.36 -4.25 -7.06
CA THR A 93 4.91 -5.51 -6.54
C THR A 93 5.36 -6.43 -7.68
N CYS A 94 5.93 -7.60 -7.37
CA CYS A 94 6.34 -8.58 -8.38
C CYS A 94 5.17 -9.13 -9.21
N VAL A 95 3.93 -8.97 -8.77
CA VAL A 95 2.74 -9.36 -9.53
C VAL A 95 2.18 -8.24 -10.41
N ASP A 96 2.80 -7.05 -10.40
CA ASP A 96 2.42 -5.92 -11.25
C ASP A 96 3.08 -6.03 -12.64
N PRO A 97 2.31 -6.20 -13.73
CA PRO A 97 2.82 -6.28 -15.10
C PRO A 97 3.63 -5.05 -15.56
N SER A 98 3.54 -3.92 -14.87
CA SER A 98 4.38 -2.75 -15.16
C SER A 98 5.81 -2.85 -14.62
N THR A 99 6.13 -3.81 -13.76
CA THR A 99 7.44 -3.92 -13.13
C THR A 99 8.34 -4.90 -13.88
N GLU A 100 9.64 -4.62 -14.00
CA GLU A 100 10.60 -5.56 -14.61
C GLU A 100 10.59 -6.91 -13.90
N THR A 101 10.39 -6.91 -12.57
CA THR A 101 10.35 -8.12 -11.75
C THR A 101 9.23 -9.09 -12.14
N TYR A 102 8.11 -8.59 -12.67
CA TYR A 102 7.04 -9.43 -13.21
C TYR A 102 7.48 -10.22 -14.45
N TRP A 103 8.33 -9.62 -15.30
CA TRP A 103 8.79 -10.21 -16.55
C TRP A 103 10.08 -11.01 -16.42
N SER A 104 10.77 -10.89 -15.29
CA SER A 104 12.00 -11.62 -14.97
C SER A 104 11.77 -12.87 -14.11
N MET A 105 10.51 -13.21 -13.81
CA MET A 105 10.12 -14.48 -13.17
C MET A 105 9.83 -15.53 -14.23
#